data_AF-A0A3B9PLM8-F1
#
_entry.id   AF-A0A3B9PLM8-F1
#
_cell.length_a   1.000
_cell.length_b   1.000
_cell.length_c   1.000
_cell.angle_alpha   90.00
_cell.angle_beta   90.00
_cell.angle_gamma   90.00
#
_symmetry.space_group_name_H-M   'P 1'
#
loop_
_entity.id
_entity.type
_entity.pdbx_description
1 polymer ?
#
loop_
_entity_poly.entity_id
_entity_poly.type
_entity_poly.pdbx_seq_one_letter_code
_entity_poly.pdbx_strand_id
1 'polypeptide(L)'
;MCIRDSDKIAALGLRVKNGCSYHGLAINVDADLAPFGWINPCGYEGLKTIRMKDFGIDASVDAVGDCLLGHLQRLLPPIAATDTPHQSEPAAVAVAPGP
;
A
#
# COMPACT_ATOMS: atom_id res chain seq x y z
N MET A 1 -7.25 5.54 -4.36
CA MET A 1 -6.90 6.49 -5.43
C MET A 1 -7.50 5.97 -6.73
N CYS A 2 -8.17 6.83 -7.50
CA CYS A 2 -8.92 6.42 -8.70
C CYS A 2 -8.35 7.07 -9.97
N ILE A 3 -8.27 6.33 -11.07
CA ILE A 3 -7.68 6.82 -12.35
C ILE A 3 -8.76 7.18 -13.40
N ARG A 4 -9.97 6.64 -13.30
CA ARG A 4 -11.21 7.07 -13.98
C ARG A 4 -12.40 6.83 -13.06
N ASP A 5 -13.50 7.54 -13.29
CA ASP A 5 -14.74 7.63 -12.49
C ASP A 5 -15.17 6.35 -11.75
N SER A 6 -14.49 6.03 -10.64
CA SER A 6 -14.72 4.89 -9.71
C SER A 6 -13.88 3.61 -9.91
N ASP A 7 -12.69 3.66 -10.51
CA ASP A 7 -11.77 2.51 -10.54
C ASP A 7 -10.58 2.66 -9.56
N LYS A 8 -10.40 1.71 -8.63
CA LYS A 8 -9.37 1.70 -7.58
C LYS A 8 -8.11 0.96 -8.04
N ILE A 9 -7.03 1.70 -8.29
CA ILE A 9 -5.71 1.13 -8.63
C ILE A 9 -4.80 0.93 -7.40
N ALA A 10 -5.06 1.68 -6.33
CA ALA A 10 -4.23 1.67 -5.14
C ALA A 10 -5.05 1.95 -3.88
N ALA A 11 -4.61 1.37 -2.77
CA ALA A 11 -5.10 1.62 -1.42
C ALA A 11 -4.05 2.39 -0.62
N LEU A 12 -4.48 3.45 0.07
CA LEU A 12 -3.65 4.20 1.00
C LEU A 12 -4.26 4.05 2.39
N GLY A 13 -3.48 3.50 3.32
CA GLY A 13 -3.79 3.50 4.73
C GLY A 13 -2.68 4.22 5.45
N LEU A 14 -2.99 5.27 6.21
CA LEU A 14 -2.00 5.96 7.02
C LEU A 14 -2.56 6.17 8.42
N ARG A 15 -1.71 5.93 9.41
CA ARG A 15 -1.96 6.29 10.80
C ARG A 15 -0.74 7.02 11.34
N VAL A 16 -0.92 8.13 12.03
CA VAL A 16 0.17 8.84 12.68
C VAL A 16 0.09 8.63 14.19
N LYS A 17 1.20 8.22 14.80
CA LYS A 17 1.35 8.10 16.26
C LYS A 17 2.78 8.48 16.63
N ASN A 18 2.94 9.33 17.65
CA ASN A 18 4.26 9.78 18.14
C ASN A 18 5.19 10.35 17.03
N GLY A 19 4.63 11.04 16.04
CA GLY A 19 5.41 11.59 14.92
C GLY A 19 5.80 10.59 13.84
N CYS A 20 5.45 9.29 14.00
CA CYS A 20 5.72 8.26 13.01
C CYS A 20 4.44 7.87 12.25
N SER A 21 4.56 7.67 10.95
CA SER A 21 3.50 7.10 10.11
C SER A 21 3.56 5.58 10.10
N TYR A 22 2.41 4.94 10.20
CA TYR A 22 2.19 3.50 10.15
C TYR A 22 1.31 3.14 8.95
N HIS A 23 1.39 1.88 8.53
CA HIS A 23 0.83 1.35 7.27
C HIS A 23 1.58 1.86 6.04
N GLY A 24 0.89 2.37 5.03
CA GLY A 24 1.50 2.81 3.78
C GLY A 24 0.54 2.74 2.60
N LEU A 25 1.11 2.50 1.43
CA LEU A 25 0.43 2.46 0.15
C LEU A 25 0.59 1.06 -0.46
N ALA A 26 -0.49 0.54 -1.05
CA ALA A 26 -0.48 -0.66 -1.88
C ALA A 26 -0.97 -0.30 -3.29
N ILE A 27 -0.12 -0.49 -4.31
CA ILE A 27 -0.44 -0.26 -5.71
C ILE A 27 -0.61 -1.61 -6.40
N ASN A 28 -1.69 -1.79 -7.15
CA ASN A 28 -1.95 -3.00 -7.90
C ASN A 28 -1.16 -2.98 -9.22
N VAL A 29 0.00 -3.62 -9.27
CA VAL A 29 0.82 -3.69 -10.49
C VAL A 29 0.32 -4.82 -11.41
N ASP A 30 0.51 -6.07 -10.99
CA ASP A 30 0.01 -7.30 -11.63
C ASP A 30 -0.57 -8.27 -10.59
N ALA A 31 -1.26 -7.73 -9.58
CA ALA A 31 -1.89 -8.56 -8.55
C ALA A 31 -3.05 -9.37 -9.11
N ASP A 32 -3.34 -10.53 -8.50
CA ASP A 32 -4.62 -11.21 -8.67
C ASP A 32 -5.71 -10.39 -7.96
N LEU A 33 -6.77 -10.06 -8.70
CA LEU A 33 -7.86 -9.23 -8.21
C LEU A 33 -9.06 -10.06 -7.72
N ALA A 34 -9.06 -11.39 -7.89
CA ALA A 34 -10.14 -12.25 -7.45
C ALA A 34 -10.52 -12.09 -5.96
N PRO A 35 -9.56 -11.95 -5.01
CA PRO A 35 -9.90 -11.77 -3.60
C PRO A 35 -10.68 -10.48 -3.29
N PHE A 36 -10.57 -9.44 -4.12
CA PHE A 36 -11.31 -8.19 -3.92
C PHE A 36 -12.81 -8.36 -4.16
N GLY A 37 -13.23 -9.38 -4.92
CA GLY A 37 -14.64 -9.71 -5.13
C GLY A 37 -15.29 -10.43 -3.94
N TRP A 38 -14.50 -10.94 -2.98
CA TRP A 38 -15.00 -11.66 -1.81
C TRP A 38 -15.23 -10.76 -0.60
N ILE A 39 -14.76 -9.52 -0.68
CA ILE A 39 -14.88 -8.52 0.38
C ILE A 39 -15.68 -7.32 -0.14
N ASN A 40 -16.12 -6.44 0.75
CA ASN A 40 -16.51 -5.09 0.38
C ASN A 40 -15.32 -4.15 0.68
N PRO A 41 -14.38 -3.96 -0.26
CA PRO A 41 -13.10 -3.31 0.02
C PRO A 41 -13.18 -1.78 0.15
N CYS A 42 -14.37 -1.19 0.03
CA CYS A 42 -14.51 0.24 -0.16
C CYS A 42 -15.69 0.90 0.54
N GLY A 43 -16.72 0.19 1.00
CA GLY A 43 -17.92 0.86 1.55
C GLY A 43 -18.68 1.72 0.52
N TYR A 44 -18.15 1.82 -0.71
CA TYR A 44 -18.75 2.40 -1.90
C TYR A 44 -19.15 1.23 -2.81
N GLU A 45 -20.45 1.03 -2.99
CA GLU A 45 -20.96 0.02 -3.92
C GLU A 45 -20.50 0.36 -5.35
N GLY A 46 -19.94 -0.63 -6.06
CA GLY A 46 -19.57 -0.50 -7.48
C GLY A 46 -18.16 0.01 -7.79
N LEU A 47 -17.32 0.30 -6.79
CA LEU A 47 -15.92 0.68 -7.04
C LEU A 47 -15.11 -0.55 -7.51
N LYS A 48 -14.79 -0.61 -8.80
CA LYS A 48 -14.03 -1.71 -9.38
C LYS A 48 -12.56 -1.58 -9.00
N THR A 49 -11.94 -2.68 -8.59
CA THR A 49 -10.48 -2.72 -8.39
C THR A 49 -9.81 -3.04 -9.73
N ILE A 50 -8.76 -2.30 -10.05
CA ILE A 50 -7.99 -2.42 -11.30
C ILE A 50 -6.49 -2.55 -10.98
N ARG A 51 -5.70 -2.96 -11.96
CA ARG A 51 -4.24 -3.03 -11.88
C ARG A 51 -3.56 -2.39 -13.08
N MET A 52 -2.28 -2.02 -12.95
CA MET A 52 -1.51 -1.35 -14.00
C MET A 52 -1.48 -2.16 -15.30
N LYS A 53 -1.40 -3.49 -15.19
CA LYS A 53 -1.40 -4.40 -16.35
C LYS A 53 -2.67 -4.32 -17.20
N ASP A 54 -3.82 -3.98 -16.61
CA ASP A 54 -5.08 -3.80 -17.35
C ASP A 54 -5.00 -2.63 -18.34
N PHE A 55 -4.03 -1.72 -18.16
CA PHE A 55 -3.76 -0.57 -19.02
C PHE A 55 -2.51 -0.77 -19.90
N GLY A 56 -1.99 -2.00 -19.99
CA GLY A 56 -0.83 -2.34 -20.83
C GLY A 56 0.51 -1.91 -20.24
N ILE A 57 0.58 -1.58 -18.95
CA ILE A 57 1.84 -1.26 -18.28
C ILE A 57 2.50 -2.56 -17.83
N ASP A 58 3.58 -2.93 -18.51
CA ASP A 58 4.41 -4.09 -18.18
C ASP A 58 5.65 -3.62 -17.39
N ALA A 59 5.49 -3.55 -16.06
CA ALA A 59 6.53 -3.13 -15.14
C ALA A 59 6.58 -4.07 -13.93
N SER A 60 7.79 -4.29 -13.40
CA SER A 60 7.95 -5.01 -12.13
C SER A 60 7.52 -4.15 -10.95
N VAL A 61 7.20 -4.80 -9.83
CA VAL A 61 6.89 -4.10 -8.57
C VAL A 61 8.06 -3.20 -8.14
N ASP A 62 9.30 -3.66 -8.32
CA ASP A 62 10.50 -2.88 -7.98
C ASP A 62 10.61 -1.61 -8.84
N ALA A 63 10.41 -1.73 -10.16
CA ALA A 63 10.46 -0.57 -11.07
C ALA A 63 9.35 0.45 -10.74
N VAL A 64 8.16 -0.02 -10.38
CA VAL A 64 7.08 0.85 -9.90
C VAL A 64 7.45 1.49 -8.56
N GLY A 65 8.12 0.75 -7.67
CA GLY A 65 8.63 1.24 -6.38
C GLY A 65 9.66 2.35 -6.55
N ASP A 66 10.63 2.19 -7.44
CA ASP A 66 11.65 3.21 -7.73
C ASP A 66 11.02 4.48 -8.30
N CYS A 67 10.07 4.34 -9.22
CA CYS A 67 9.31 5.46 -9.76
C CYS A 67 8.53 6.18 -8.67
N LEU A 68 7.80 5.44 -7.83
CA LEU A 68 7.05 5.99 -6.70
C LEU A 68 7.98 6.73 -5.72
N LEU A 69 9.15 6.17 -5.40
CA LEU A 69 10.14 6.81 -4.54
C LEU A 69 10.56 8.17 -5.09
N GLY A 70 10.88 8.24 -6.38
CA GLY A 70 11.22 9.51 -7.04
C GLY A 70 10.09 10.54 -6.94
N HIS A 71 8.84 10.10 -7.10
CA HIS A 71 7.66 10.96 -6.91
C HIS A 71 7.52 11.44 -5.46
N LEU A 72 7.68 10.55 -4.48
CA LEU A 72 7.57 10.88 -3.07
C LEU A 72 8.68 11.84 -2.64
N GLN A 73 9.93 11.62 -3.04
CA GLN A 73 11.04 12.54 -2.72
C GLN A 73 10.84 13.96 -3.27
N ARG A 74 10.19 14.07 -4.44
CA ARG A 74 9.86 15.37 -5.03
C ARG A 74 8.72 16.08 -4.29
N LEU A 75 7.75 15.34 -3.79
CA LEU A 75 6.53 15.89 -3.15
C LEU A 75 6.67 16.05 -1.63
N LEU A 76 7.48 15.21 -1.01
CA LEU A 76 7.76 15.18 0.41
C LEU A 76 9.20 15.68 0.60
N PRO A 77 9.39 16.97 0.91
CA PRO A 77 10.72 17.48 1.18
C PRO A 77 11.36 16.71 2.35
N PRO A 78 12.70 16.60 2.39
CA PRO A 78 13.39 15.92 3.49
C PRO A 78 12.91 16.46 4.83
N ILE A 79 12.31 15.60 5.64
CA ILE A 79 12.00 15.93 7.03
C ILE A 79 13.31 15.78 7.79
N ALA A 80 13.74 16.82 8.51
CA ALA A 80 14.87 16.71 9.41
C ALA A 80 14.59 15.57 10.39
N ALA A 81 15.39 14.50 10.34
CA ALA A 81 15.20 13.35 11.18
C ALA A 81 15.30 13.78 12.66
N THR A 82 14.19 13.71 13.39
CA THR A 82 14.25 13.64 14.84
C THR A 82 14.64 12.22 15.20
N ASP A 83 15.91 12.01 15.57
CA ASP A 83 16.40 10.76 16.15
C ASP A 83 15.53 10.39 17.36
N THR A 84 14.55 9.52 17.16
CA THR A 84 13.89 8.79 18.23
C THR A 84 13.81 7.35 17.77
N PRO A 85 14.48 6.40 18.46
CA PRO A 85 14.53 5.02 18.04
C PRO A 85 13.13 4.43 17.90
N HIS A 86 12.80 3.95 16.69
CA HIS A 86 11.60 3.15 16.47
C HIS A 86 11.88 1.76 17.06
N GLN A 87 11.41 1.49 18.28
CA GLN A 87 11.45 0.14 18.83
C GLN A 87 10.59 -0.76 17.93
N SER A 88 11.23 -1.73 17.27
CA SER A 88 10.58 -2.88 16.66
C SER A 88 10.14 -3.83 17.77
N GLU A 89 8.84 -3.99 17.99
CA GLU A 89 8.33 -5.12 18.78
C GLU A 89 8.64 -6.42 18.00
N PRO A 90 9.23 -7.45 18.62
CA PRO A 90 9.49 -8.71 17.94
C PRO A 90 8.16 -9.40 17.62
N ALA A 91 8.05 -9.92 16.40
CA ALA A 91 6.96 -10.81 16.01
C ALA A 91 7.00 -12.05 16.92
N ALA A 92 6.09 -12.11 17.89
CA ALA A 92 5.87 -13.31 18.67
C ALA A 92 5.28 -14.39 17.75
N VAL A 93 6.14 -15.30 17.28
CA VAL A 93 5.71 -16.61 16.77
C VAL A 93 5.27 -17.42 17.98
N ALA A 94 3.97 -17.36 18.29
CA ALA A 94 3.34 -18.34 19.17
C ALA A 94 2.98 -19.57 18.32
N VAL A 95 3.76 -20.63 18.46
CA VAL A 95 3.39 -21.99 18.02
C VAL A 95 3.13 -22.84 19.25
N ALA A 96 2.11 -23.69 19.11
CA ALA A 96 1.60 -24.73 20.01
C ALA A 96 0.32 -24.28 20.79
N PRO A 97 -0.71 -25.15 20.89
CA PRO A 97 -0.53 -26.50 21.44
C PRO A 97 -1.22 -27.63 20.66
N GLY A 98 -0.62 -28.82 20.76
CA GLY A 98 -1.29 -30.09 20.51
C GLY A 98 -0.55 -31.20 21.27
N PRO A 99 -1.26 -32.16 21.88
CA PRO A 99 -0.65 -33.29 22.60
C PRO A 99 0.08 -34.26 21.67
#